data_AF-A0A0R2R662-F1
#
_entry.id   AF-A0A0R2R662-F1
#
_cell.length_a   1.000
_cell.length_b   1.000
_cell.length_c   1.000
_cell.angle_alpha   90.00
_cell.angle_beta   90.00
_cell.angle_gamma   90.00
#
_symmetry.space_group_name_H-M   'P 1'
#
loop_
_entity.id
_entity.type
_entity.pdbx_description
1 polymer ?
#
loop_
_entity_poly.entity_id
_entity_poly.type
_entity_poly.pdbx_seq_one_letter_code
_entity_poly.pdbx_strand_id
1 'polypeptide(L)'
;MGVDQNYHRVKKFLFILFLFFFNFKAYSENFRLVKILDLENPWGSTFINNEELLITEKFGKIKLINLSNNIITEIQHNINFIVDGQGGLLDVIYKENYVWISYSENRGGGKSSTSIAKGKFNKIKINFENIFQANPPIKSGYHFGSRLAIKDDYLFATSGERGGGMIAQDPTNHIGKIIRIHLDGSIPNDNPKFEGKSEWLPEIYQLGVRNPQGLTLSNFDQKIYASNHGAMGGDWFGEIKKGENYGWKILGWGGKNYSG
;
A
#
# COMPACT_ATOMS: atom_id res chain seq x y z
N MET A 1 43.34 51.09 -4.92
CA MET A 1 41.87 50.92 -5.00
C MET A 1 41.40 50.30 -3.69
N GLY A 2 40.77 51.08 -2.81
CA GLY A 2 40.21 50.56 -1.57
C GLY A 2 38.87 49.90 -1.86
N VAL A 3 38.76 48.58 -1.63
CA VAL A 3 37.48 47.87 -1.73
C VAL A 3 36.69 48.18 -0.47
N ASP A 4 35.60 48.92 -0.61
CA ASP A 4 34.71 49.28 0.48
C ASP A 4 34.03 48.02 1.04
N GLN A 5 34.46 47.59 2.23
CA GLN A 5 33.91 46.42 2.93
C GLN A 5 32.42 46.60 3.30
N ASN A 6 31.87 47.81 3.21
CA ASN A 6 30.44 48.06 3.43
C ASN A 6 29.55 47.54 2.29
N TYR A 7 30.08 47.37 1.08
CA TYR A 7 29.29 46.91 -0.08
C TYR A 7 28.69 45.52 0.14
N HIS A 8 29.45 44.59 0.73
CA HIS A 8 28.96 43.24 1.03
C HIS A 8 27.95 43.21 2.18
N ARG A 9 28.07 44.11 3.18
CA ARG A 9 27.08 44.26 4.25
C ARG A 9 25.76 44.82 3.73
N VAL A 10 25.81 45.84 2.85
CA VAL A 10 24.62 46.44 2.23
C VAL A 10 23.91 45.46 1.30
N LYS A 11 24.64 44.65 0.51
CA LYS A 11 24.03 43.57 -0.30
C LYS A 11 23.33 42.50 0.55
N LYS A 12 23.94 42.06 1.66
CA LYS A 12 23.28 41.12 2.59
C LYS A 12 22.04 41.73 3.24
N PHE A 13 22.09 43.01 3.60
CA PHE A 13 20.96 43.72 4.20
C PHE A 13 19.80 43.91 3.21
N LEU A 14 20.09 44.30 1.96
CA LEU A 14 19.10 44.40 0.88
C LEU A 14 18.49 43.04 0.51
N PHE A 15 19.27 41.95 0.52
CA PHE A 15 18.75 40.61 0.24
C PHE A 15 17.83 40.10 1.36
N ILE A 16 18.16 40.40 2.62
CA ILE A 16 17.28 40.12 3.78
C ILE A 16 16.01 40.96 3.72
N LEU A 17 16.11 42.24 3.32
CA LEU A 17 14.95 43.12 3.13
C LEU A 17 14.01 42.60 2.02
N PHE A 18 14.58 42.05 0.94
CA PHE A 18 13.82 41.48 -0.18
C PHE A 18 13.01 40.23 0.22
N LEU A 19 13.52 39.42 1.15
CA LEU A 19 12.80 38.26 1.72
C LEU A 19 11.58 38.65 2.55
N PHE A 20 11.55 39.85 3.15
CA PHE A 20 10.40 40.35 3.93
C PHE A 20 9.22 40.80 3.05
N PHE A 21 9.43 41.04 1.75
CA PHE A 21 8.36 41.48 0.84
C PHE A 21 7.61 40.33 0.15
N PHE A 22 8.10 39.10 0.23
CA PHE A 22 7.40 37.91 -0.28
C PHE A 22 6.57 37.25 0.81
N ASN A 23 5.49 37.92 1.22
CA ASN A 23 4.43 37.25 1.98
C ASN A 23 3.65 36.33 1.01
N PHE A 24 4.09 35.09 0.87
CA PHE A 24 3.24 34.06 0.27
C PHE A 24 2.06 33.85 1.21
N LYS A 25 0.86 34.21 0.77
CA LYS A 25 -0.36 33.75 1.43
C LYS A 25 -0.42 32.24 1.24
N ALA A 26 -0.08 31.50 2.29
CA ALA A 26 -0.39 30.09 2.37
C ALA A 26 -1.92 29.97 2.48
N TYR A 27 -2.59 29.71 1.36
CA TYR A 27 -4.00 29.36 1.37
C TYR A 27 -4.11 27.94 1.90
N SER A 28 -4.38 27.80 3.20
CA SER A 28 -4.90 26.54 3.73
C SER A 28 -6.39 26.52 3.45
N GLU A 29 -6.84 25.59 2.61
CA GLU A 29 -8.26 25.28 2.58
C GLU A 29 -8.66 24.72 3.96
N ASN A 30 -9.74 25.25 4.53
CA ASN A 30 -10.30 24.70 5.74
C ASN A 30 -11.19 23.52 5.35
N PHE A 31 -10.72 22.30 5.61
CA PHE A 31 -11.52 21.10 5.38
C PHE A 31 -12.62 20.98 6.43
N ARG A 32 -13.89 20.89 5.98
CA ARG A 32 -15.00 20.49 6.83
C ARG A 32 -15.15 18.98 6.78
N LEU A 33 -14.86 18.31 7.89
CA LEU A 33 -15.10 16.88 8.04
C LEU A 33 -16.58 16.65 8.38
N VAL A 34 -17.26 15.85 7.56
CA VAL A 34 -18.66 15.45 7.78
C VAL A 34 -18.68 13.94 8.00
N LYS A 35 -19.27 13.51 9.12
CA LYS A 35 -19.50 12.10 9.39
C LYS A 35 -20.62 11.59 8.46
N ILE A 36 -20.33 10.54 7.71
CA ILE A 36 -21.28 9.92 6.78
C ILE A 36 -21.98 8.73 7.47
N LEU A 37 -21.21 7.80 8.07
CA LEU A 37 -21.74 6.63 8.78
C LEU A 37 -20.74 6.08 9.81
N ASP A 38 -21.19 5.09 10.58
CA ASP A 38 -20.34 4.25 11.44
C ASP A 38 -20.03 2.90 10.75
N LEU A 39 -18.78 2.46 10.86
CA LEU A 39 -18.26 1.23 10.27
C LEU A 39 -17.53 0.40 11.33
N GLU A 40 -17.56 -0.92 11.16
CA GLU A 40 -16.91 -1.89 12.04
C GLU A 40 -15.53 -2.25 11.48
N ASN A 41 -14.47 -1.59 11.97
CA ASN A 41 -13.09 -1.84 11.53
C ASN A 41 -12.91 -1.78 9.99
N PRO A 42 -13.30 -0.66 9.34
CA PRO A 42 -13.08 -0.49 7.91
C PRO A 42 -11.58 -0.51 7.58
N TRP A 43 -11.20 -1.05 6.42
CA TRP A 43 -9.80 -1.19 6.03
C TRP A 43 -9.48 -0.57 4.67
N GLY A 44 -10.18 -1.01 3.62
CA GLY A 44 -10.00 -0.55 2.25
C GLY A 44 -11.27 0.08 1.72
N SER A 45 -11.13 0.99 0.75
CA SER A 45 -12.27 1.60 0.08
C SER A 45 -11.93 2.01 -1.35
N THR A 46 -12.90 1.92 -2.25
CA THR A 46 -12.78 2.32 -3.65
C THR A 46 -14.10 2.85 -4.17
N PHE A 47 -14.06 3.91 -4.97
CA PHE A 47 -15.25 4.44 -5.63
C PHE A 47 -15.62 3.55 -6.81
N ILE A 48 -16.89 3.15 -6.88
CA ILE A 48 -17.49 2.51 -8.07
C ILE A 48 -17.91 3.57 -9.08
N ASN A 49 -18.40 4.70 -8.58
CA ASN A 49 -18.72 5.92 -9.30
C ASN A 49 -18.70 7.10 -8.32
N ASN A 50 -19.19 8.27 -8.73
CA ASN A 50 -19.16 9.48 -7.91
C ASN A 50 -20.01 9.41 -6.62
N GLU A 51 -20.96 8.49 -6.53
CA GLU A 51 -21.89 8.36 -5.40
C GLU A 51 -21.77 7.03 -4.66
N GLU A 52 -21.18 6.01 -5.26
CA GLU A 52 -21.10 4.67 -4.69
C GLU A 52 -19.67 4.33 -4.25
N LEU A 53 -19.52 4.06 -2.96
CA LEU A 53 -18.27 3.69 -2.32
C LEU A 53 -18.34 2.22 -1.88
N LEU A 54 -17.41 1.41 -2.36
CA LEU A 54 -17.22 0.03 -1.91
C LEU A 54 -16.18 0.01 -0.79
N ILE A 55 -16.52 -0.61 0.34
CA ILE A 55 -15.69 -0.69 1.54
C ILE A 55 -15.53 -2.13 1.97
N THR A 56 -14.35 -2.48 2.46
CA THR A 56 -14.10 -3.71 3.22
C THR A 56 -14.03 -3.42 4.71
N GLU A 57 -14.67 -4.27 5.50
CA GLU A 57 -14.50 -4.34 6.94
C GLU A 57 -13.71 -5.60 7.27
N LYS A 58 -12.73 -5.46 8.17
CA LYS A 58 -11.74 -6.49 8.48
C LYS A 58 -12.35 -7.84 8.88
N PHE A 59 -13.52 -7.83 9.51
CA PHE A 59 -14.23 -9.04 9.94
C PHE A 59 -15.02 -9.74 8.83
N GLY A 60 -14.88 -9.32 7.56
CA GLY A 60 -15.38 -10.05 6.40
C GLY A 60 -16.63 -9.49 5.76
N LYS A 61 -16.94 -8.22 5.97
CA LYS A 61 -18.06 -7.57 5.26
C LYS A 61 -17.52 -6.75 4.10
N ILE A 62 -18.16 -6.87 2.94
CA ILE A 62 -18.01 -5.94 1.82
C ILE A 62 -19.29 -5.10 1.78
N LYS A 63 -19.18 -3.78 1.89
CA LYS A 63 -20.31 -2.86 1.92
C LYS A 63 -20.26 -1.92 0.72
N LEU A 64 -21.39 -1.81 0.01
CA LEU A 64 -21.62 -0.77 -0.98
C LEU A 64 -22.46 0.34 -0.32
N ILE A 65 -21.90 1.53 -0.25
CA ILE A 65 -22.53 2.69 0.36
C ILE A 65 -22.88 3.67 -0.74
N ASN A 66 -24.14 4.05 -0.80
CA ASN A 66 -24.59 5.18 -1.61
C ASN A 66 -24.50 6.45 -0.77
N LEU A 67 -23.67 7.40 -1.21
CA LEU A 67 -23.37 8.65 -0.50
C LEU A 67 -24.47 9.71 -0.65
N SER A 68 -25.36 9.59 -1.64
CA SER A 68 -26.46 10.56 -1.84
C SER A 68 -27.65 10.30 -0.92
N ASN A 69 -27.87 9.05 -0.50
CA ASN A 69 -28.97 8.68 0.39
C ASN A 69 -28.57 7.87 1.64
N ASN A 70 -27.28 7.62 1.85
CA ASN A 70 -26.72 6.84 2.95
C ASN A 70 -27.23 5.39 3.03
N ILE A 71 -27.75 4.83 1.94
CA ILE A 71 -28.14 3.40 1.90
C ILE A 71 -26.88 2.55 1.86
N ILE A 72 -26.85 1.50 2.69
CA ILE A 72 -25.77 0.54 2.79
C ILE A 72 -26.29 -0.83 2.36
N THR A 73 -25.61 -1.46 1.41
CA THR A 73 -25.87 -2.84 0.98
C THR A 73 -24.65 -3.69 1.29
N GLU A 74 -24.85 -4.82 1.97
CA GLU A 74 -23.80 -5.82 2.13
C GLU A 74 -23.73 -6.71 0.88
N ILE A 75 -22.53 -6.88 0.32
CA ILE A 75 -22.25 -7.73 -0.82
C ILE A 75 -21.67 -9.05 -0.33
N GLN A 76 -22.34 -10.14 -0.68
CA GLN A 76 -21.88 -11.49 -0.36
C GLN A 76 -20.61 -11.85 -1.14
N HIS A 77 -19.76 -12.70 -0.57
CA HIS A 77 -18.56 -13.21 -1.23
C HIS A 77 -18.17 -14.63 -0.79
N ASN A 78 -17.25 -15.25 -1.52
CA ASN A 78 -16.74 -16.61 -1.30
C ASN A 78 -15.31 -16.66 -0.74
N ILE A 79 -14.71 -15.53 -0.37
CA ILE A 79 -13.32 -15.44 0.09
C ILE A 79 -13.10 -16.29 1.35
N ASN A 80 -12.09 -17.17 1.30
CA ASN A 80 -11.62 -17.95 2.43
C ASN A 80 -10.54 -17.18 3.22
N PHE A 81 -10.97 -16.34 4.17
CA PHE A 81 -10.07 -15.53 5.00
C PHE A 81 -10.05 -16.01 6.46
N ILE A 82 -9.05 -15.55 7.21
CA ILE A 82 -8.98 -15.70 8.66
C ILE A 82 -8.67 -14.34 9.29
N VAL A 83 -9.33 -14.03 10.40
CA VAL A 83 -9.02 -12.84 11.21
C VAL A 83 -8.07 -13.24 12.33
N ASP A 84 -6.86 -12.70 12.30
CA ASP A 84 -5.83 -12.91 13.32
C ASP A 84 -4.94 -11.67 13.41
N GLY A 85 -4.85 -11.06 14.60
CA GLY A 85 -4.09 -9.83 14.83
C GLY A 85 -4.50 -8.71 13.86
N GLN A 86 -3.61 -8.38 12.91
CA GLN A 86 -3.76 -7.37 11.87
C GLN A 86 -4.47 -7.88 10.60
N GLY A 87 -4.64 -9.19 10.45
CA GLY A 87 -5.25 -9.81 9.27
C GLY A 87 -6.79 -9.77 9.28
N GLY A 88 -7.37 -9.91 8.10
CA GLY A 88 -8.79 -10.06 7.85
C GLY A 88 -9.09 -9.89 6.35
N LEU A 89 -10.24 -9.29 6.05
CA LEU A 89 -10.50 -8.70 4.75
C LEU A 89 -9.85 -7.31 4.68
N LEU A 90 -8.98 -7.06 3.70
CA LEU A 90 -8.07 -5.90 3.71
C LEU A 90 -8.40 -4.94 2.57
N ASP A 91 -7.53 -4.74 1.58
CA ASP A 91 -7.75 -3.68 0.60
C ASP A 91 -8.78 -4.06 -0.46
N VAL A 92 -9.38 -3.06 -1.11
CA VAL A 92 -10.28 -3.26 -2.23
C VAL A 92 -10.08 -2.17 -3.28
N ILE A 93 -10.00 -2.58 -4.55
CA ILE A 93 -9.94 -1.67 -5.70
C ILE A 93 -10.96 -2.11 -6.75
N TYR A 94 -11.66 -1.14 -7.32
CA TYR A 94 -12.56 -1.32 -8.45
C TYR A 94 -11.97 -0.66 -9.70
N LYS A 95 -12.04 -1.37 -10.84
CA LYS A 95 -11.72 -0.84 -12.17
C LYS A 95 -12.51 -1.63 -13.22
N GLU A 96 -13.17 -0.92 -14.15
CA GLU A 96 -13.79 -1.50 -15.36
C GLU A 96 -14.67 -2.73 -15.10
N ASN A 97 -15.54 -2.66 -14.09
CA ASN A 97 -16.45 -3.75 -13.66
C ASN A 97 -15.80 -4.93 -12.93
N TYR A 98 -14.53 -4.85 -12.57
CA TYR A 98 -13.86 -5.85 -11.74
C TYR A 98 -13.48 -5.26 -10.39
N VAL A 99 -13.45 -6.13 -9.39
CA VAL A 99 -13.00 -5.84 -8.04
C VAL A 99 -11.81 -6.74 -7.73
N TRP A 100 -10.74 -6.13 -7.23
CA TRP A 100 -9.61 -6.81 -6.61
C TRP A 100 -9.68 -6.60 -5.12
N ILE A 101 -9.41 -7.66 -4.38
CA ILE A 101 -9.44 -7.63 -2.92
C ILE A 101 -8.22 -8.36 -2.39
N SER A 102 -7.56 -7.77 -1.40
CA SER A 102 -6.50 -8.43 -0.65
C SER A 102 -7.00 -8.87 0.72
N TYR A 103 -6.47 -9.99 1.20
CA TYR A 103 -6.94 -10.60 2.44
C TYR A 103 -5.89 -11.51 3.05
N SER A 104 -6.02 -11.80 4.34
CA SER A 104 -5.29 -12.88 4.99
C SER A 104 -5.99 -14.21 4.74
N GLU A 105 -5.53 -14.93 3.73
CA GLU A 105 -6.06 -16.24 3.37
C GLU A 105 -5.84 -17.26 4.48
N ASN A 106 -6.88 -18.04 4.79
CA ASN A 106 -6.75 -19.17 5.69
C ASN A 106 -6.06 -20.33 4.97
N ARG A 107 -4.85 -20.68 5.43
CA ARG A 107 -4.02 -21.74 4.84
C ARG A 107 -3.98 -23.03 5.68
N GLY A 108 -4.88 -23.14 6.66
CA GLY A 108 -4.99 -24.30 7.55
C GLY A 108 -3.94 -24.31 8.67
N GLY A 109 -4.22 -25.06 9.74
CA GLY A 109 -3.29 -25.20 10.88
C GLY A 109 -2.95 -23.88 11.59
N GLY A 110 -3.81 -22.87 11.48
CA GLY A 110 -3.59 -21.52 12.00
C GLY A 110 -2.57 -20.69 11.20
N LYS A 111 -2.12 -21.17 10.03
CA LYS A 111 -1.25 -20.39 9.14
C LYS A 111 -2.09 -19.55 8.18
N SER A 112 -1.55 -18.41 7.79
CA SER A 112 -2.17 -17.53 6.81
C SER A 112 -1.15 -16.91 5.85
N SER A 113 -1.62 -16.40 4.72
CA SER A 113 -0.83 -15.66 3.73
C SER A 113 -1.58 -14.43 3.25
N THR A 114 -0.86 -13.37 2.87
CA THR A 114 -1.45 -12.29 2.09
C THR A 114 -1.78 -12.85 0.70
N SER A 115 -3.04 -12.73 0.29
CA SER A 115 -3.52 -13.20 -1.01
C SER A 115 -4.39 -12.14 -1.67
N ILE A 116 -4.55 -12.24 -2.98
CA ILE A 116 -5.32 -11.31 -3.80
C ILE A 116 -6.30 -12.12 -4.63
N ALA A 117 -7.55 -11.70 -4.63
CA ALA A 117 -8.57 -12.28 -5.48
C ALA A 117 -9.23 -11.23 -6.37
N LYS A 118 -9.71 -11.67 -7.53
CA LYS A 118 -10.42 -10.87 -8.53
C LYS A 118 -11.82 -11.42 -8.72
N GLY A 119 -12.81 -10.54 -8.86
CA GLY A 119 -14.19 -10.93 -9.17
C GLY A 119 -14.88 -9.87 -10.02
N LYS A 120 -15.89 -10.28 -10.79
CA LYS A 120 -16.75 -9.33 -11.50
C LYS A 120 -17.67 -8.64 -10.49
N PHE A 121 -17.72 -7.31 -10.53
CA PHE A 121 -18.55 -6.52 -9.63
C PHE A 121 -20.04 -6.87 -9.79
N ASN A 122 -20.72 -7.03 -8.67
CA ASN A 122 -22.15 -7.28 -8.59
C ASN A 122 -22.65 -6.80 -7.22
N LYS A 123 -23.79 -6.11 -7.20
CA LYS A 123 -24.33 -5.47 -5.98
C LYS A 123 -24.92 -6.46 -4.95
N ILE A 124 -25.05 -7.74 -5.30
CA ILE A 124 -25.59 -8.79 -4.43
C ILE A 124 -24.47 -9.72 -3.98
N LYS A 125 -23.72 -10.28 -4.93
CA LYS A 125 -22.66 -11.26 -4.65
C LYS A 125 -21.53 -11.18 -5.66
N ILE A 126 -20.31 -11.05 -5.16
CA ILE A 126 -19.09 -11.16 -5.98
C ILE A 126 -18.49 -12.56 -5.76
N ASN A 127 -18.32 -13.30 -6.85
CA ASN A 127 -17.55 -14.54 -6.83
C ASN A 127 -16.11 -14.19 -7.22
N PHE A 128 -15.21 -14.40 -6.26
CA PHE A 128 -13.79 -14.11 -6.37
C PHE A 128 -13.00 -15.37 -6.72
N GLU A 129 -12.02 -15.20 -7.59
CA GLU A 129 -10.98 -16.17 -7.95
C GLU A 129 -9.64 -15.66 -7.41
N ASN A 130 -8.88 -16.52 -6.73
CA ASN A 130 -7.56 -16.16 -6.20
C ASN A 130 -6.55 -16.07 -7.36
N ILE A 131 -5.93 -14.90 -7.52
CA ILE A 131 -4.98 -14.59 -8.60
C ILE A 131 -3.54 -14.44 -8.10
N PHE A 132 -3.33 -14.38 -6.78
CA PHE A 132 -2.01 -14.34 -6.17
C PHE A 132 -2.07 -14.80 -4.72
N GLN A 133 -1.10 -15.62 -4.33
CA GLN A 133 -0.98 -16.16 -2.98
C GLN A 133 0.48 -16.08 -2.52
N ALA A 134 0.73 -15.31 -1.45
CA ALA A 134 2.05 -15.25 -0.84
C ALA A 134 2.42 -16.62 -0.24
N ASN A 135 3.70 -17.00 -0.38
CA ASN A 135 4.26 -18.22 0.16
C ASN A 135 5.65 -17.94 0.77
N PRO A 136 6.04 -18.64 1.84
CA PRO A 136 5.27 -19.67 2.55
C PRO A 136 4.14 -19.07 3.43
N PRO A 137 3.11 -19.85 3.78
CA PRO A 137 2.13 -19.43 4.78
C PRO A 137 2.76 -19.44 6.19
N ILE A 138 2.50 -18.40 6.98
CA ILE A 138 3.11 -18.17 8.30
C ILE A 138 2.02 -18.12 9.38
N LYS A 139 2.28 -18.71 10.54
CA LYS A 139 1.44 -18.59 11.73
C LYS A 139 1.81 -17.30 12.48
N SER A 140 1.24 -16.18 12.05
CA SER A 140 1.50 -14.85 12.62
C SER A 140 0.33 -13.91 12.37
N GLY A 141 -0.11 -13.21 13.41
CA GLY A 141 -1.12 -12.16 13.31
C GLY A 141 -0.57 -10.81 12.85
N TYR A 142 0.72 -10.70 12.48
CA TYR A 142 1.36 -9.42 12.21
C TYR A 142 1.71 -9.22 10.74
N HIS A 143 1.78 -7.96 10.33
CA HIS A 143 2.47 -7.44 9.15
C HIS A 143 2.06 -8.10 7.83
N PHE A 144 0.78 -8.06 7.50
CA PHE A 144 0.26 -8.56 6.22
C PHE A 144 0.55 -7.61 5.05
N GLY A 145 0.82 -6.32 5.30
CA GLY A 145 0.81 -5.30 4.26
C GLY A 145 -0.57 -5.18 3.61
N SER A 146 -0.71 -5.76 2.42
CA SER A 146 -1.95 -5.98 1.66
C SER A 146 -2.50 -4.78 0.91
N ARG A 147 -1.83 -3.62 0.86
CA ARG A 147 -2.31 -2.51 0.03
C ARG A 147 -2.12 -2.82 -1.46
N LEU A 148 -3.08 -2.44 -2.28
CA LEU A 148 -3.08 -2.60 -3.73
C LEU A 148 -2.91 -1.25 -4.42
N ALA A 149 -2.38 -1.25 -5.64
CA ALA A 149 -2.40 -0.10 -6.53
C ALA A 149 -2.40 -0.59 -7.99
N ILE A 150 -3.21 0.03 -8.84
CA ILE A 150 -3.24 -0.28 -10.27
C ILE A 150 -2.47 0.82 -11.03
N LYS A 151 -1.60 0.40 -11.93
CA LYS A 151 -0.98 1.25 -12.95
C LYS A 151 -1.05 0.53 -14.28
N ASP A 152 -1.77 1.12 -15.23
CA ASP A 152 -2.06 0.51 -16.53
C ASP A 152 -2.70 -0.88 -16.34
N ASP A 153 -2.05 -1.93 -16.86
CA ASP A 153 -2.47 -3.34 -16.77
C ASP A 153 -1.72 -4.12 -15.66
N TYR A 154 -1.05 -3.41 -14.76
CA TYR A 154 -0.34 -3.99 -13.64
C TYR A 154 -1.04 -3.73 -12.31
N LEU A 155 -1.14 -4.79 -11.50
CA LEU A 155 -1.48 -4.72 -10.10
C LEU A 155 -0.21 -4.79 -9.26
N PHE A 156 0.03 -3.76 -8.48
CA PHE A 156 1.04 -3.73 -7.45
C PHE A 156 0.40 -4.08 -6.12
N ALA A 157 1.11 -4.84 -5.29
CA ALA A 157 0.64 -5.20 -3.97
C ALA A 157 1.77 -5.21 -2.93
N THR A 158 1.44 -4.85 -1.70
CA THR A 158 2.37 -4.96 -0.58
C THR A 158 2.20 -6.30 0.13
N SER A 159 3.30 -7.00 0.41
CA SER A 159 3.32 -8.21 1.23
C SER A 159 4.28 -7.99 2.39
N GLY A 160 3.75 -7.83 3.60
CA GLY A 160 4.58 -7.56 4.76
C GLY A 160 5.38 -8.79 5.23
N GLU A 161 6.32 -8.57 6.14
CA GLU A 161 7.32 -9.58 6.54
C GLU A 161 6.87 -10.54 7.65
N ARG A 162 5.63 -10.41 8.12
CA ARG A 162 4.96 -11.33 9.06
C ARG A 162 5.66 -11.53 10.42
N GLY A 163 6.54 -10.61 10.82
CA GLY A 163 7.39 -10.72 12.02
C GLY A 163 8.66 -11.57 11.81
N GLY A 164 8.96 -12.00 10.59
CA GLY A 164 10.05 -12.94 10.27
C GLY A 164 11.43 -12.30 10.10
N GLY A 165 11.55 -10.98 10.15
CA GLY A 165 12.79 -10.21 10.04
C GLY A 165 13.53 -10.42 8.72
N MET A 166 14.53 -11.31 8.75
CA MET A 166 15.44 -11.56 7.62
C MET A 166 14.80 -12.30 6.45
N ILE A 167 13.66 -12.97 6.64
CA ILE A 167 12.91 -13.59 5.53
C ILE A 167 12.55 -12.57 4.42
N ALA A 168 12.45 -11.29 4.77
CA ALA A 168 12.24 -10.18 3.83
C ALA A 168 13.36 -10.03 2.80
N GLN A 169 14.57 -10.52 3.09
CA GLN A 169 15.74 -10.48 2.22
C GLN A 169 15.87 -11.69 1.30
N ASP A 170 15.19 -12.79 1.61
CA ASP A 170 15.21 -13.99 0.79
C ASP A 170 14.29 -13.79 -0.43
N PRO A 171 14.83 -13.83 -1.67
CA PRO A 171 14.07 -13.60 -2.89
C PRO A 171 13.28 -14.82 -3.36
N THR A 172 13.42 -15.97 -2.69
CA THR A 172 12.74 -17.24 -3.04
C THR A 172 11.37 -17.38 -2.36
N ASN A 173 10.89 -16.33 -1.69
CA ASN A 173 9.59 -16.27 -1.03
C ASN A 173 8.90 -14.90 -1.24
N HIS A 174 7.64 -14.79 -0.81
CA HIS A 174 6.82 -13.59 -1.01
C HIS A 174 6.71 -12.66 0.22
N ILE A 175 7.45 -12.94 1.29
CA ILE A 175 7.29 -12.30 2.60
C ILE A 175 8.19 -11.06 2.66
N GLY A 176 7.65 -9.88 2.99
CA GLY A 176 8.42 -8.63 3.02
C GLY A 176 8.82 -8.11 1.63
N LYS A 177 7.87 -8.12 0.69
CA LYS A 177 8.06 -7.84 -0.74
C LYS A 177 7.07 -6.80 -1.26
N ILE A 178 7.42 -6.17 -2.38
CA ILE A 178 6.43 -5.59 -3.29
C ILE A 178 6.24 -6.56 -4.45
N ILE A 179 4.97 -6.83 -4.76
CA ILE A 179 4.54 -7.74 -5.80
C ILE A 179 4.06 -6.92 -7.00
N ARG A 180 4.37 -7.35 -8.23
CA ARG A 180 3.79 -6.83 -9.46
C ARG A 180 3.34 -7.99 -10.35
N ILE A 181 2.05 -8.04 -10.62
CA ILE A 181 1.40 -9.02 -11.50
C ILE A 181 0.51 -8.27 -12.51
N HIS A 182 0.04 -8.94 -13.55
CA HIS A 182 -1.03 -8.40 -14.39
C HIS A 182 -2.37 -8.41 -13.66
N LEU A 183 -3.33 -7.63 -14.16
CA LEU A 183 -4.69 -7.54 -13.60
C LEU A 183 -5.46 -8.88 -13.56
N ASP A 184 -5.00 -9.93 -14.25
CA ASP A 184 -5.55 -11.29 -14.22
C ASP A 184 -4.71 -12.27 -13.37
N GLY A 185 -3.59 -11.83 -12.80
CA GLY A 185 -2.66 -12.66 -12.04
C GLY A 185 -1.51 -13.24 -12.85
N SER A 186 -1.50 -13.08 -14.17
CA SER A 186 -0.38 -13.51 -15.00
C SER A 186 0.88 -12.69 -14.71
N ILE A 187 2.03 -13.24 -15.04
CA ILE A 187 3.34 -12.69 -14.65
C ILE A 187 3.86 -11.74 -15.74
N PRO A 188 4.22 -10.49 -15.40
CA PRO A 188 4.90 -9.60 -16.31
C PRO A 188 6.28 -10.13 -16.72
N ASN A 189 6.52 -10.25 -18.03
CA ASN A 189 7.79 -10.73 -18.57
C ASN A 189 8.96 -9.73 -18.40
N ASP A 190 8.67 -8.50 -17.96
CA ASP A 190 9.64 -7.45 -17.63
C ASP A 190 9.88 -7.31 -16.11
N ASN A 191 9.41 -8.28 -15.30
CA ASN A 191 9.73 -8.36 -13.88
C ASN A 191 11.23 -8.67 -13.66
N PRO A 192 11.82 -8.26 -12.51
CA PRO A 192 13.23 -8.42 -12.19
C PRO A 192 13.81 -9.82 -12.44
N LYS A 193 13.01 -10.88 -12.22
CA LYS A 193 13.42 -12.26 -12.50
C LYS A 193 13.97 -12.44 -13.92
N PHE A 194 13.30 -11.84 -14.90
CA PHE A 194 13.63 -11.95 -16.31
C PHE A 194 14.68 -10.92 -16.77
N GLU A 195 15.11 -10.03 -15.86
CA GLU A 195 16.10 -8.98 -16.08
C GLU A 195 17.33 -9.18 -15.16
N GLY A 196 17.81 -10.42 -15.06
CA GLY A 196 19.06 -10.75 -14.37
C GLY A 196 18.96 -11.04 -12.87
N LYS A 197 17.77 -10.99 -12.26
CA LYS A 197 17.53 -11.47 -10.89
C LYS A 197 16.96 -12.90 -10.89
N SER A 198 17.64 -13.85 -11.54
CA SER A 198 17.12 -15.22 -11.82
C SER A 198 16.52 -15.94 -10.63
N GLU A 199 17.12 -15.75 -9.44
CA GLU A 199 16.72 -16.39 -8.18
C GLU A 199 15.43 -15.82 -7.57
N TRP A 200 14.95 -14.69 -8.07
CA TRP A 200 13.72 -14.07 -7.54
C TRP A 200 12.50 -14.84 -8.01
N LEU A 201 11.49 -14.92 -7.14
CA LEU A 201 10.18 -15.35 -7.56
C LEU A 201 9.63 -14.37 -8.62
N PRO A 202 8.95 -14.91 -9.65
CA PRO A 202 8.60 -14.15 -10.84
C PRO A 202 7.67 -12.95 -10.59
N GLU A 203 6.92 -12.95 -9.49
CA GLU A 203 5.99 -11.88 -9.11
C GLU A 203 6.67 -10.74 -8.34
N ILE A 204 7.90 -10.93 -7.85
CA ILE A 204 8.59 -9.96 -7.00
C ILE A 204 9.06 -8.77 -7.84
N TYR A 205 8.61 -7.58 -7.43
CA TYR A 205 9.05 -6.30 -7.98
C TYR A 205 10.16 -5.66 -7.15
N GLN A 206 10.11 -5.77 -5.82
CA GLN A 206 11.07 -5.18 -4.88
C GLN A 206 11.19 -6.03 -3.61
N LEU A 207 12.39 -6.05 -3.00
CA LEU A 207 12.69 -6.75 -1.74
C LEU A 207 12.73 -5.82 -0.52
N GLY A 208 12.73 -6.44 0.67
CA GLY A 208 13.25 -5.81 1.88
C GLY A 208 12.34 -4.75 2.47
N VAL A 209 11.04 -4.97 2.46
CA VAL A 209 10.06 -4.12 3.15
C VAL A 209 9.56 -4.79 4.44
N ARG A 210 9.17 -3.99 5.44
CA ARG A 210 8.68 -4.50 6.73
C ARG A 210 7.17 -4.71 6.70
N ASN A 211 6.41 -3.63 6.88
CA ASN A 211 4.96 -3.67 6.86
C ASN A 211 4.40 -2.46 6.13
N PRO A 212 4.38 -2.48 4.78
CA PRO A 212 3.85 -1.37 4.02
C PRO A 212 2.33 -1.28 4.12
N GLN A 213 1.82 -0.14 4.60
CA GLN A 213 0.40 0.10 4.86
C GLN A 213 -0.25 1.03 3.84
N GLY A 214 0.53 1.89 3.17
CA GLY A 214 0.09 2.70 2.04
C GLY A 214 0.77 2.27 0.75
N LEU A 215 0.05 2.38 -0.36
CA LEU A 215 0.52 2.14 -1.73
C LEU A 215 -0.42 2.92 -2.65
N THR A 216 0.12 3.75 -3.54
CA THR A 216 -0.71 4.52 -4.47
C THR A 216 0.07 4.88 -5.73
N LEU A 217 -0.64 5.02 -6.84
CA LEU A 217 -0.13 5.66 -8.06
C LEU A 217 -0.22 7.17 -7.91
N SER A 218 0.91 7.85 -8.06
CA SER A 218 0.98 9.30 -8.12
C SER A 218 0.56 9.77 -9.51
N ASN A 219 -0.54 10.55 -9.58
CA ASN A 219 -0.98 11.15 -10.84
C ASN A 219 -0.01 12.23 -11.37
N PHE A 220 0.89 12.73 -10.52
CA PHE A 220 1.84 13.78 -10.87
C PHE A 220 2.99 13.29 -11.75
N ASP A 221 3.54 12.12 -11.43
CA ASP A 221 4.74 11.56 -12.08
C ASP A 221 4.60 10.08 -12.47
N GLN A 222 3.41 9.51 -12.30
CA GLN A 222 3.07 8.13 -12.69
C GLN A 222 3.93 7.07 -11.99
N LYS A 223 4.46 7.39 -10.81
CA LYS A 223 5.22 6.46 -9.96
C LYS A 223 4.34 5.88 -8.87
N ILE A 224 4.69 4.68 -8.41
CA ILE A 224 4.04 4.07 -7.25
C ILE A 224 4.81 4.48 -6.00
N TYR A 225 4.10 5.00 -5.00
CA TYR A 225 4.63 5.37 -3.70
C TYR A 225 4.05 4.48 -2.62
N ALA A 226 4.84 4.18 -1.59
CA ALA A 226 4.43 3.41 -0.44
C ALA A 226 4.76 4.12 0.87
N SER A 227 3.99 3.82 1.91
CA SER A 227 4.37 4.07 3.31
C SER A 227 4.57 2.76 4.04
N ASN A 228 5.56 2.69 4.92
CA ASN A 228 5.95 1.48 5.63
C ASN A 228 6.21 1.75 7.10
N HIS A 229 5.58 0.95 7.97
CA HIS A 229 5.88 0.98 9.40
C HIS A 229 7.25 0.35 9.68
N GLY A 230 8.15 1.13 10.27
CA GLY A 230 9.52 0.78 10.63
C GLY A 230 9.62 -0.03 11.92
N ALA A 231 10.82 -0.02 12.53
CA ALA A 231 11.02 -0.57 13.87
C ALA A 231 10.49 0.44 14.93
N MET A 232 11.19 0.60 16.06
CA MET A 232 10.81 1.64 17.02
C MET A 232 11.29 2.97 16.45
N GLY A 233 10.37 3.65 15.76
CA GLY A 233 10.69 4.70 14.80
C GLY A 233 11.16 4.14 13.45
N GLY A 234 11.44 5.05 12.52
CA GLY A 234 11.91 4.69 11.18
C GLY A 234 10.82 4.24 10.22
N ASP A 235 9.60 4.74 10.44
CA ASP A 235 8.58 4.75 9.40
C ASP A 235 9.12 5.49 8.18
N TRP A 236 8.81 4.97 7.00
CA TRP A 236 9.35 5.46 5.75
C TRP A 236 8.25 5.65 4.71
N PHE A 237 8.43 6.68 3.89
CA PHE A 237 7.63 6.95 2.70
C PHE A 237 8.55 7.16 1.51
N GLY A 238 8.16 6.63 0.35
CA GLY A 238 8.83 6.94 -0.91
C GLY A 238 8.40 6.04 -2.06
N GLU A 239 9.08 6.23 -3.19
CA GLU A 239 8.84 5.48 -4.42
C GLU A 239 9.18 3.99 -4.23
N ILE A 240 8.41 3.09 -4.84
CA ILE A 240 8.83 1.69 -5.03
C ILE A 240 9.58 1.55 -6.35
N LYS A 241 10.70 0.83 -6.35
CA LYS A 241 11.62 0.75 -7.49
C LYS A 241 11.85 -0.69 -7.91
N LYS A 242 11.81 -0.93 -9.23
CA LYS A 242 11.98 -2.26 -9.83
C LYS A 242 13.34 -2.84 -9.49
N GLY A 243 13.39 -4.07 -8.98
CA GLY A 243 14.62 -4.82 -8.73
C GLY A 243 15.44 -4.33 -7.53
N GLU A 244 14.95 -3.32 -6.81
CA GLU A 244 15.63 -2.76 -5.65
C GLU A 244 15.40 -3.57 -4.37
N ASN A 245 16.27 -3.35 -3.39
CA ASN A 245 16.16 -3.94 -2.06
C ASN A 245 16.20 -2.84 -1.00
N TYR A 246 15.10 -2.73 -0.26
CA TYR A 246 14.86 -1.63 0.67
C TYR A 246 15.42 -1.93 2.08
N GLY A 247 16.06 -3.08 2.23
CA GLY A 247 17.03 -3.33 3.28
C GLY A 247 16.43 -3.82 4.59
N TRP A 248 15.11 -3.90 4.78
CA TRP A 248 14.58 -4.55 6.00
C TRP A 248 14.94 -6.05 5.99
N LYS A 249 15.60 -6.62 7.00
CA LYS A 249 16.02 -6.07 8.31
C LYS A 249 17.52 -5.77 8.45
N ILE A 250 18.28 -5.79 7.35
CA ILE A 250 19.68 -5.32 7.32
C ILE A 250 19.77 -3.87 7.82
N LEU A 251 18.78 -3.04 7.46
CA LEU A 251 18.63 -1.66 7.88
C LEU A 251 17.26 -1.47 8.54
N GLY A 252 17.24 -0.92 9.75
CA GLY A 252 16.05 -0.29 10.33
C GLY A 252 16.19 1.21 10.07
N TRP A 253 15.38 1.79 9.17
CA TRP A 253 15.51 3.16 8.65
C TRP A 253 15.49 4.26 9.72
N GLY A 254 16.58 4.41 10.49
CA GLY A 254 16.66 5.31 11.64
C GLY A 254 15.95 4.80 12.91
N GLY A 255 15.42 3.57 12.90
CA GLY A 255 14.72 2.98 14.04
C GLY A 255 15.62 2.08 14.89
N LYS A 256 15.33 1.96 16.19
CA LYS A 256 15.97 0.95 17.05
C LYS A 256 15.25 -0.39 16.89
N ASN A 257 16.01 -1.45 16.63
CA ASN A 257 15.47 -2.80 16.64
C ASN A 257 14.90 -3.14 18.03
N TYR A 258 13.68 -3.69 18.05
CA TYR A 258 13.00 -4.14 19.26
C TYR A 258 12.19 -5.40 18.91
N SER A 259 11.86 -6.20 19.92
CA SER A 259 11.20 -7.49 19.72
C SER A 259 9.69 -7.41 19.46
N GLY A 260 9.09 -6.21 19.52
CA GLY A 260 7.63 -6.08 19.55
C GLY A 260 7.09 -6.47 20.92
#